data_AF-A0ABD5KB03-F1
#
_entry.id   AF-A0ABD5KB03-F1
#
_cell.length_a   1.000
_cell.length_b   1.000
_cell.length_c   1.000
_cell.angle_alpha   90.00
_cell.angle_beta   90.00
_cell.angle_gamma   90.00
#
_symmetry.space_group_name_H-M   'P 1'
#
loop_
_entity.id
_entity.type
_entity.pdbx_description
1 polymer ?
#
loop_
_entity_poly.entity_id
_entity_poly.type
_entity_poly.pdbx_seq_one_letter_code
_entity_poly.pdbx_strand_id
1 'polypeptide(L)' 'MGLVKRFVLVVVNMIGELWMGFYRRNSDYYDHQTSESKSKIGYYAFIIGATVVTVGIVGWMYNRIYS' A
#
# COMPACT_ATOMS: atom_id res chain seq x y z
N MET A 1 -12.35 -13.89 0.59
CA MET A 1 -10.91 -14.19 0.88
C MET A 1 -9.97 -13.81 -0.27
N GLY A 2 -10.35 -13.94 -1.54
CA GLY A 2 -9.47 -13.58 -2.67
C GLY A 2 -9.08 -12.09 -2.77
N LEU A 3 -10.03 -11.17 -2.56
CA LEU A 3 -9.78 -9.72 -2.67
C LEU A 3 -8.80 -9.19 -1.62
N VAL A 4 -8.96 -9.61 -0.36
CA VAL A 4 -8.04 -9.22 0.73
C VAL A 4 -6.63 -9.74 0.45
N LYS A 5 -6.49 -10.97 -0.05
CA LYS A 5 -5.20 -11.55 -0.42
C LYS A 5 -4.54 -10.80 -1.59
N ARG A 6 -5.30 -10.48 -2.64
CA ARG A 6 -4.82 -9.66 -3.77
C ARG A 6 -4.38 -8.27 -3.31
N PHE A 7 -5.16 -7.65 -2.44
CA PHE A 7 -4.84 -6.34 -1.86
C PHE A 7 -3.52 -6.36 -1.08
N VAL A 8 -3.36 -7.31 -0.14
CA VAL A 8 -2.13 -7.43 0.65
C VAL A 8 -0.91 -7.66 -0.25
N LEU A 9 -1.05 -8.49 -1.29
CA LEU A 9 0.02 -8.73 -2.25
C LEU A 9 0.43 -7.47 -3.02
N VAL A 10 -0.54 -6.65 -3.44
CA VAL A 10 -0.28 -5.35 -4.10
C VAL A 10 0.46 -4.40 -3.16
N VAL A 11 0.01 -4.29 -1.90
CA VAL A 11 0.64 -3.41 -0.90
C VAL A 11 2.07 -3.85 -0.60
N VAL A 12 2.30 -5.15 -0.37
CA VAL A 12 3.64 -5.68 -0.08
C VAL A 12 4.58 -5.49 -1.26
N ASN A 13 4.11 -5.72 -2.49
CA ASN A 13 4.93 -5.52 -3.68
C ASN A 13 5.28 -4.02 -3.87
N MET A 14 4.31 -3.14 -3.65
CA MET A 14 4.53 -1.68 -3.73
C MET A 14 5.52 -1.18 -2.67
N ILE A 15 5.46 -1.71 -1.43
CA ILE A 15 6.46 -1.42 -0.40
C ILE A 15 7.85 -1.88 -0.86
N GLY A 16 7.94 -3.09 -1.42
CA GLY A 16 9.19 -3.64 -1.95
C GLY A 16 9.79 -2.79 -3.07
N GLU A 17 8.97 -2.35 -4.04
CA GLU A 17 9.40 -1.47 -5.13
C GLU A 17 9.85 -0.09 -4.63
N LEU A 18 9.17 0.48 -3.63
CA LEU A 18 9.56 1.76 -3.03
C LEU A 18 10.88 1.66 -2.25
N TRP A 19 11.12 0.54 -1.56
CA TRP A 19 12.33 0.31 -0.78
C TRP A 19 13.56 -0.04 -1.62
N MET A 20 13.40 -0.83 -2.69
CA MET A 20 14.50 -1.22 -3.57
C MET A 20 14.88 -0.11 -4.57
N GLY A 21 14.21 1.03 -4.51
CA GLY A 21 14.29 2.07 -5.53
C GLY A 21 13.66 1.61 -6.85
N PHE A 22 13.37 2.55 -7.76
CA PHE A 22 12.72 2.36 -9.07
C PHE A 22 13.40 1.37 -10.06
N TYR A 23 14.28 0.49 -9.59
CA TYR A 23 15.17 -0.36 -10.37
C TYR A 23 14.45 -1.34 -11.30
N ARG A 24 13.18 -1.71 -11.02
CA ARG A 24 12.36 -2.49 -11.95
C ARG A 24 10.87 -2.42 -11.62
N ARG A 25 10.21 -1.34 -12.06
CA ARG A 25 8.75 -1.20 -11.95
C ARG A 25 8.08 -2.25 -12.85
N ASN A 26 7.56 -3.32 -12.26
CA ASN A 26 6.99 -4.43 -13.02
C ASN A 26 5.48 -4.17 -13.22
N SER A 27 5.12 -3.33 -14.19
CA SER A 27 3.74 -2.86 -14.39
C SER A 27 2.75 -4.00 -14.63
N ASP A 28 3.19 -5.09 -15.26
CA ASP A 28 2.36 -6.29 -15.53
C ASP A 28 1.79 -6.92 -14.26
N TYR A 29 2.50 -6.80 -13.12
CA TYR A 29 2.03 -7.34 -11.85
C TYR A 29 0.75 -6.63 -11.37
N TYR A 30 0.69 -5.31 -11.52
CA TYR A 30 -0.47 -4.52 -11.11
C TYR A 30 -1.63 -4.71 -12.10
N ASP A 31 -1.35 -4.79 -13.41
CA ASP A 31 -2.38 -5.03 -14.42
C ASP A 31 -3.06 -6.40 -14.25
N HIS A 32 -2.31 -7.45 -13.95
CA HIS A 32 -2.87 -8.79 -13.71
C HIS A 32 -3.72 -8.87 -12.43
N GLN A 33 -3.50 -7.97 -11.46
CA GLN A 33 -4.32 -7.85 -10.25
C GLN A 33 -5.58 -7.03 -10.50
N THR A 34 -5.57 -6.15 -11.51
CA THR A 34 -6.63 -5.17 -11.82
C THR A 34 -7.52 -5.58 -13.00
N SER A 35 -7.10 -6.55 -13.82
CA SER A 35 -7.81 -7.06 -15.02
C SER A 35 -9.27 -7.49 -14.75
N GLU A 36 -9.60 -7.90 -13.52
CA GLU A 36 -10.97 -8.23 -13.10
C GLU A 36 -11.66 -7.14 -12.27
N SER A 37 -10.95 -6.11 -11.77
CA SER A 37 -11.50 -5.24 -10.73
C SER A 37 -11.26 -3.75 -10.96
N LYS A 38 -12.23 -3.09 -11.61
CA LYS A 38 -12.48 -1.64 -11.50
C LYS A 38 -13.02 -1.27 -10.09
N SER A 39 -12.46 -1.82 -9.02
CA SER A 39 -13.01 -1.66 -7.67
C SER A 39 -12.51 -0.37 -7.02
N LYS A 40 -13.28 0.72 -7.19
CA LYS A 40 -13.05 2.01 -6.52
C LYS A 40 -12.96 1.88 -4.99
N ILE A 41 -13.65 0.90 -4.41
CA ILE A 41 -13.68 0.65 -2.96
C ILE A 41 -12.30 0.24 -2.43
N GLY A 42 -11.58 -0.62 -3.16
CA GLY A 42 -10.24 -1.06 -2.75
C GLY A 42 -9.23 0.09 -2.73
N TYR A 43 -9.35 1.02 -3.68
CA TYR A 43 -8.52 2.21 -3.74
C TYR A 43 -8.76 3.15 -2.54
N TYR A 44 -10.02 3.44 -2.21
CA TYR A 44 -10.31 4.27 -1.04
C TYR A 44 -9.88 3.61 0.27
N ALA A 45 -10.08 2.29 0.40
CA ALA A 45 -9.61 1.55 1.58
C ALA A 45 -8.07 1.60 1.71
N PHE A 46 -7.34 1.53 0.59
CA PHE A 46 -5.89 1.70 0.59
C PHE A 46 -5.47 3.08 1.07
N ILE A 47 -6.05 4.14 0.52
CA ILE A 47 -5.72 5.52 0.90
C ILE A 47 -5.97 5.72 2.40
N ILE A 48 -7.16 5.34 2.89
CA ILE A 48 -7.50 5.50 4.31
C ILE A 48 -6.51 4.73 5.19
N GLY A 49 -6.21 3.47 4.84
CA GLY A 49 -5.24 2.66 5.59
C GLY A 49 -3.85 3.28 5.59
N ALA A 50 -3.36 3.74 4.43
CA ALA A 50 -2.07 4.41 4.32
C ALA A 50 -2.03 5.69 5.16
N THR A 51 -3.07 6.53 5.11
CA THR A 51 -3.16 7.76 5.92
C THR A 51 -3.12 7.46 7.41
N VAL A 52 -3.90 6.48 7.90
CA VAL A 52 -3.92 6.12 9.32
C VAL A 52 -2.54 5.63 9.78
N VAL A 53 -1.89 4.78 8.98
CA VAL A 53 -0.54 4.28 9.29
C VAL A 53 0.47 5.42 9.33
N THR A 54 0.45 6.34 8.35
CA THR A 54 1.36 7.49 8.32
C THR A 54 1.15 8.40 9.53
N VAL A 55 -0.09 8.78 9.84
CA VAL A 55 -0.39 9.63 11.01
C VAL A 55 0.01 8.94 12.30
N GLY A 56 -0.21 7.63 12.41
CA GLY A 56 0.21 6.83 13.57
C GLY A 56 1.72 6.82 13.76
N ILE A 57 2.49 6.59 12.70
CA ILE A 57 3.97 6.60 12.75
C ILE A 57 4.48 7.99 13.13
N VAL A 58 3.99 9.04 12.46
CA VAL A 58 4.42 10.43 12.72
C VAL A 58 4.07 10.85 14.14
N GLY A 59 2.85 10.56 14.61
CA GLY A 59 2.42 10.87 15.97
C GLY A 59 3.23 10.10 17.02
N TRP A 60 3.53 8.83 16.77
CA TRP A 60 4.38 8.02 17.65
C TRP A 60 5.82 8.57 17.70
N MET A 61 6.41 8.89 16.55
CA MET A 61 7.73 9.51 16.48
C MET A 61 7.77 10.86 17.19
N TYR A 62 6.75 11.70 17.00
CA TYR A 62 6.65 12.99 17.65
C TYR A 62 6.62 12.85 19.18
N ASN A 63 5.76 11.97 19.70
CA ASN A 63 5.75 11.67 21.14
C ASN A 63 7.11 11.16 21.63
N ARG A 64 7.81 10.34 20.86
CA ARG A 64 9.12 9.79 21.27
C ARG A 64 10.25 10.81 21.29
N ILE A 65 10.12 11.90 20.53
CA ILE A 65 11.13 12.98 20.44
C ILE A 65 10.83 14.10 21.44
N TYR A 66 9.56 14.40 21.68
CA TYR A 66 9.12 15.57 22.44
C TYR A 66 8.48 15.25 23.81
N SER A 67 8.27 13.97 24.15
CA SER A 67 7.90 13.50 25.49
C SER A 67 9.03 12.72 26.13
#